data_AF-D5RME7-F1
#
_entry.id   AF-D5RME7-F1
#
_cell.length_a   1.000
_cell.length_b   1.000
_cell.length_c   1.000
_cell.angle_alpha   90.00
_cell.angle_beta   90.00
_cell.angle_gamma   90.00
#
_symmetry.space_group_name_H-M   'P 1'
#
loop_
_entity.id
_entity.type
_entity.pdbx_description
1 polymer ?
#
loop_
_entity_poly.entity_id
_entity_poly.type
_entity_poly.pdbx_seq_one_letter_code
_entity_poly.pdbx_strand_id
1 'polypeptide(L)'
;MKRRDLLLAAAMAPLAAPALWPGRARAQPSSLDAMPPVLFIHGNGDQAALWQTTLWRFESNGVPRPRLAALNLPDPLARDDDGVAQPRRSSSAEFTAAVAAAVAALRASTGAARVALVGNSRGGYPIRDFVVHGGGAAQVSHAVLCGTPNRGVYDWPETRNREFNAHSALLRRLNGGESDVVPGTEFLTLRSDGNDVYAQADAFALGQPGRPTGTGPAGPELRGATNLVLGQLDHREVAYHPRAFREMFRWIAGREPARLAIVPEARPVLNGQVTGTPGGVPTNRPVEGAQVDIWRTDPETGARLGEPLLRRVTGADGLWGPVQVAPDWTLEFVVAAPGHPVTHIYRSGFPRSSDIIHLRPARPVGEQDRAAGAVLLFTRPRGYFGLPRDAIILDGREPADIPRGLARSATATLRAPAERLGQPVLAQFNEERIVARLWPVAENRVSVAELTG
;
A
#
# COMPACT_ATOMS: atom_id res chain seq x y z
N MET A 1 -23.65 -66.01 65.79
CA MET A 1 -23.19 -66.03 67.20
C MET A 1 -21.82 -65.36 67.26
N LYS A 2 -21.69 -64.28 68.06
CA LYS A 2 -20.46 -63.56 68.50
C LYS A 2 -19.69 -62.78 67.40
N ARG A 3 -19.70 -61.43 67.39
CA ARG A 3 -19.00 -60.44 68.27
C ARG A 3 -17.49 -60.69 68.27
N ARG A 4 -16.60 -59.71 68.10
CA ARG A 4 -16.59 -58.25 67.88
C ARG A 4 -15.09 -57.91 67.71
N ASP A 5 -14.80 -56.78 67.05
CA ASP A 5 -13.66 -55.86 67.23
C ASP A 5 -13.21 -55.36 65.84
N LEU A 6 -13.71 -54.20 65.38
CA LEU A 6 -13.22 -52.83 65.64
C LEU A 6 -11.79 -52.67 65.08
N LEU A 7 -11.39 -51.74 64.22
CA LEU A 7 -11.93 -50.45 63.79
C LEU A 7 -11.04 -49.92 62.63
N LEU A 8 -11.61 -49.00 61.85
CA LEU A 8 -10.95 -47.83 61.20
C LEU A 8 -9.87 -48.06 60.14
N ALA A 9 -10.23 -47.77 58.88
CA ALA A 9 -9.83 -46.54 58.17
C ALA A 9 -9.80 -46.81 56.65
N ALA A 10 -10.65 -46.10 55.91
CA ALA A 10 -10.69 -46.14 54.46
C ALA A 10 -9.42 -45.50 53.87
N ALA A 11 -8.56 -46.32 53.25
CA ALA A 11 -7.42 -45.85 52.47
C ALA A 11 -7.88 -45.60 51.03
N MET A 12 -8.05 -44.32 50.67
CA MET A 12 -8.10 -43.89 49.27
C MET A 12 -6.71 -43.95 48.66
N ALA A 13 -6.58 -44.67 47.54
CA ALA A 13 -5.37 -44.75 46.75
C ALA A 13 -4.99 -43.38 46.13
N PRO A 14 -3.69 -43.04 46.01
CA PRO A 14 -3.27 -41.76 45.48
C PRO A 14 -3.31 -41.76 43.94
N LEU A 15 -3.90 -40.72 43.38
CA LEU A 15 -3.76 -40.32 41.98
C LEU A 15 -2.33 -39.84 41.74
N ALA A 16 -1.68 -40.39 40.69
CA ALA A 16 -0.35 -40.01 40.27
C ALA A 16 -0.31 -38.55 39.80
N ALA A 17 0.62 -37.76 40.37
CA ALA A 17 0.93 -36.41 39.93
C ALA A 17 1.82 -36.45 38.66
N PRO A 18 1.60 -35.57 37.66
CA PRO A 18 2.57 -35.37 36.61
C PRO A 18 3.72 -34.50 37.13
N ALA A 19 4.94 -34.90 36.80
CA ALA A 19 6.17 -34.21 37.17
C ALA A 19 6.22 -32.79 36.58
N LEU A 20 6.33 -31.79 37.46
CA LEU A 20 6.62 -30.41 37.10
C LEU A 20 8.10 -30.30 36.72
N TRP A 21 8.38 -30.20 35.43
CA TRP A 21 9.68 -29.76 34.94
C TRP A 21 9.80 -28.25 35.19
N PRO A 22 10.84 -27.73 35.87
CA PRO A 22 11.06 -26.30 35.95
C PRO A 22 11.60 -25.81 34.60
N GLY A 23 10.71 -25.67 33.63
CA GLY A 23 11.00 -24.90 32.43
C GLY A 23 11.23 -23.46 32.86
N ARG A 24 12.48 -23.00 32.79
CA ARG A 24 12.83 -21.58 32.94
C ARG A 24 11.93 -20.79 32.01
N ALA A 25 10.97 -20.07 32.56
CA ALA A 25 10.26 -19.01 31.86
C ALA A 25 11.32 -17.98 31.45
N ARG A 26 11.80 -18.10 30.22
CA ARG A 26 12.67 -17.11 29.62
C ARG A 26 11.77 -15.90 29.41
N ALA A 27 11.91 -14.88 30.25
CA ALA A 27 11.29 -13.59 30.02
C ALA A 27 11.58 -13.21 28.56
N GLN A 28 10.53 -13.14 27.74
CA GLN A 28 10.67 -12.63 26.39
C GLN A 28 11.16 -11.19 26.52
N PRO A 29 12.25 -10.78 25.84
CA PRO A 29 12.63 -9.38 25.83
C PRO A 29 11.46 -8.59 25.21
N SER A 30 10.72 -7.92 26.08
CA SER A 30 9.61 -7.05 25.73
C SER A 30 10.12 -5.70 25.27
N SER A 31 10.98 -5.67 24.24
CA SER A 31 11.36 -4.40 23.63
C SER A 31 11.04 -4.42 22.15
N LEU A 32 10.16 -3.51 21.74
CA LEU A 32 10.00 -3.12 20.35
C LEU A 32 11.33 -2.66 19.72
N ASP A 33 12.34 -2.35 20.54
CA ASP A 33 13.72 -2.11 20.11
C ASP A 33 14.39 -3.33 19.45
N ALA A 34 13.93 -4.54 19.76
CA ALA A 34 14.41 -5.78 19.13
C ALA A 34 13.85 -5.99 17.71
N MET A 35 12.75 -5.34 17.34
CA MET A 35 12.20 -5.43 15.99
C MET A 35 13.06 -4.63 15.01
N PRO A 36 13.54 -5.20 13.89
CA PRO A 36 14.36 -4.46 12.93
C PRO A 36 13.57 -3.27 12.34
N PRO A 37 14.22 -2.13 12.03
CA PRO A 37 13.57 -1.06 11.28
C PRO A 37 13.02 -1.59 9.95
N VAL A 38 11.89 -1.05 9.49
CA VAL A 38 11.18 -1.54 8.32
C VAL A 38 11.22 -0.51 7.19
N LEU A 39 11.68 -0.95 6.02
CA LEU A 39 11.59 -0.19 4.78
C LEU A 39 10.47 -0.76 3.89
N PHE A 40 9.56 0.09 3.47
CA PHE A 40 8.45 -0.24 2.60
C PHE A 40 8.72 0.23 1.16
N ILE A 41 8.48 -0.63 0.16
CA ILE A 41 8.76 -0.40 -1.26
C ILE A 41 7.47 -0.56 -2.07
N HIS A 42 7.03 0.53 -2.73
CA HIS A 42 5.79 0.55 -3.53
C HIS A 42 5.92 -0.18 -4.89
N GLY A 43 4.78 -0.39 -5.54
CA GLY A 43 4.67 -1.03 -6.85
C GLY A 43 4.95 -0.12 -8.05
N ASN A 44 4.69 -0.65 -9.24
CA ASN A 44 4.89 0.04 -10.51
C ASN A 44 3.94 1.24 -10.66
N GLY A 45 4.49 2.45 -10.88
CA GLY A 45 3.69 3.68 -11.02
C GLY A 45 3.08 4.22 -9.73
N ASP A 46 3.24 3.51 -8.61
CA ASP A 46 2.78 3.89 -7.28
C ASP A 46 3.77 4.84 -6.58
N GLN A 47 3.44 5.21 -5.34
CA GLN A 47 4.19 6.16 -4.51
C GLN A 47 4.22 5.71 -3.05
N ALA A 48 5.14 6.27 -2.26
CA ALA A 48 5.30 5.91 -0.85
C ALA A 48 4.01 6.06 -0.03
N ALA A 49 3.16 7.04 -0.36
CA ALA A 49 1.89 7.33 0.30
C ALA A 49 0.92 6.14 0.41
N LEU A 50 1.05 5.11 -0.45
CA LEU A 50 0.23 3.90 -0.33
C LEU A 50 0.52 3.12 0.97
N TRP A 51 1.70 3.29 1.58
CA TRP A 51 2.04 2.65 2.85
C TRP A 51 1.50 3.37 4.09
N GLN A 52 0.86 4.54 3.93
CA GLN A 52 0.36 5.38 5.03
C GLN A 52 -0.36 4.58 6.14
N THR A 53 -1.31 3.73 5.75
CA THR A 53 -2.16 3.03 6.72
C THR A 53 -1.45 1.84 7.34
N THR A 54 -0.52 1.21 6.61
CA THR A 54 0.39 0.21 7.16
C THR A 54 1.32 0.83 8.21
N LEU A 55 1.93 1.99 7.93
CA LEU A 55 2.77 2.71 8.90
C LEU A 55 1.99 3.04 10.18
N TRP A 56 0.79 3.60 10.03
CA TRP A 56 -0.07 3.91 11.17
C TRP A 56 -0.46 2.67 12.00
N ARG A 57 -0.65 1.51 11.36
CA ARG A 57 -0.90 0.25 12.08
C ARG A 57 0.34 -0.22 12.84
N PHE A 58 1.55 -0.08 12.29
CA PHE A 58 2.79 -0.35 13.03
C PHE A 58 2.96 0.60 14.23
N GLU A 59 2.76 1.90 14.04
CA GLU A 59 2.80 2.90 15.12
C GLU A 59 1.75 2.63 16.20
N SER A 60 0.54 2.22 15.81
CA SER A 60 -0.55 1.85 16.72
C SER A 60 -0.25 0.59 17.54
N ASN A 61 0.76 -0.19 17.11
CA ASN A 61 1.29 -1.35 17.82
C ASN A 61 2.64 -1.05 18.51
N GLY A 62 2.96 0.23 18.67
CA GLY A 62 4.07 0.76 19.45
C GLY A 62 5.37 0.94 18.69
N VAL A 63 5.45 0.61 17.40
CA VAL A 63 6.70 0.78 16.65
C VAL A 63 7.03 2.27 16.49
N PRO A 64 8.20 2.75 16.92
CA PRO A 64 8.56 4.15 16.78
C PRO A 64 8.64 4.59 15.32
N ARG A 65 8.04 5.73 14.98
CA ARG A 65 8.05 6.30 13.61
C ARG A 65 9.45 6.36 12.97
N PRO A 66 10.54 6.77 13.68
CA PRO A 66 11.88 6.80 13.08
C PRO A 66 12.42 5.42 12.63
N ARG A 67 11.80 4.31 13.04
CA ARG A 67 12.16 2.95 12.59
C ARG A 67 11.36 2.49 11.38
N LEU A 68 10.46 3.31 10.87
CA LEU A 68 9.62 3.01 9.70
C LEU A 68 9.94 4.01 8.59
N ALA A 69 10.25 3.50 7.40
CA ALA A 69 10.51 4.34 6.23
C ALA A 69 9.80 3.77 5.00
N ALA A 70 9.33 4.64 4.10
CA ALA A 70 8.79 4.23 2.82
C ALA A 70 9.62 4.87 1.69
N LEU A 71 10.14 4.06 0.78
CA LEU A 71 10.88 4.53 -0.38
C LEU A 71 9.89 5.16 -1.37
N ASN A 72 10.14 6.41 -1.76
CA ASN A 72 9.41 7.09 -2.84
C ASN A 72 10.28 7.13 -4.10
N LEU A 73 10.21 6.08 -4.94
CA LEU A 73 11.09 5.95 -6.12
C LEU A 73 10.73 7.06 -7.14
N PRO A 74 11.66 7.94 -7.54
CA PRO A 74 11.35 9.11 -8.37
C PRO A 74 10.64 8.78 -9.69
N ASP A 75 11.08 7.71 -10.36
CA ASP A 75 10.52 7.23 -11.64
C ASP A 75 9.92 5.83 -11.42
N PRO A 76 8.67 5.74 -10.91
CA PRO A 76 8.11 4.50 -10.37
C PRO A 76 7.73 3.47 -11.44
N LEU A 77 7.63 3.88 -12.70
CA LEU A 77 7.27 3.01 -13.81
C LEU A 77 8.48 2.28 -14.38
N ALA A 78 8.29 0.99 -14.69
CA ALA A 78 9.23 0.19 -15.45
C ALA A 78 9.35 0.70 -16.89
N ARG A 79 10.51 0.44 -17.51
CA ARG A 79 10.75 0.71 -18.93
C ARG A 79 10.02 -0.31 -19.82
N ASP A 80 9.68 0.11 -21.03
CA ASP A 80 9.08 -0.78 -22.04
C ASP A 80 10.08 -1.79 -22.61
N ASP A 81 11.38 -1.52 -22.43
CA ASP A 81 12.52 -2.43 -22.55
C ASP A 81 13.47 -2.08 -21.41
N ASP A 82 13.77 -3.04 -20.53
CA ASP A 82 14.59 -2.79 -19.33
C ASP A 82 15.99 -2.23 -19.67
N GLY A 83 16.56 -2.66 -20.80
CA GLY A 83 17.88 -2.28 -21.28
C GLY A 83 17.95 -0.96 -22.04
N VAL A 84 16.81 -0.38 -22.41
CA VAL A 84 16.76 0.87 -23.20
C VAL A 84 16.30 2.02 -22.31
N ALA A 85 17.14 3.04 -22.16
CA ALA A 85 16.80 4.23 -21.39
C ALA A 85 15.48 4.85 -21.88
N GLN A 86 14.56 5.09 -20.94
CA GLN A 86 13.26 5.69 -21.23
C GLN A 86 13.00 6.81 -20.22
N PRO A 87 12.71 8.05 -20.68
CA PRO A 87 12.45 9.16 -19.78
C PRO A 87 11.34 8.86 -18.76
N ARG A 88 11.55 9.28 -17.51
CA ARG A 88 10.59 9.16 -16.39
C ARG A 88 10.24 7.72 -15.99
N ARG A 89 11.11 6.77 -16.33
CA ARG A 89 10.99 5.35 -16.04
C ARG A 89 12.33 4.79 -15.59
N SER A 90 12.29 3.85 -14.66
CA SER A 90 13.48 3.21 -14.10
C SER A 90 13.66 1.79 -14.63
N SER A 91 14.91 1.39 -14.85
CA SER A 91 15.24 -0.03 -15.04
C SER A 91 15.17 -0.79 -13.72
N SER A 92 15.20 -2.11 -13.83
CA SER A 92 15.33 -3.04 -12.70
C SER A 92 16.58 -2.72 -11.87
N ALA A 93 17.71 -2.46 -12.53
CA ALA A 93 18.98 -2.17 -11.87
C ALA A 93 18.97 -0.83 -11.12
N GLU A 94 18.37 0.21 -11.70
CA GLU A 94 18.20 1.50 -11.03
C GLU A 94 17.30 1.38 -9.80
N PHE A 95 16.24 0.56 -9.88
CA PHE A 95 15.37 0.32 -8.73
C PHE A 95 16.09 -0.47 -7.62
N THR A 96 16.86 -1.51 -7.96
CA THR A 96 17.70 -2.25 -7.00
C THR A 96 18.69 -1.32 -6.30
N ALA A 97 19.35 -0.42 -7.05
CA ALA A 97 20.28 0.56 -6.49
C ALA A 97 19.60 1.53 -5.52
N ALA A 98 18.39 2.01 -5.86
CA ALA A 98 17.61 2.87 -4.98
C ALA A 98 17.22 2.18 -3.67
N VAL A 99 16.85 0.90 -3.72
CA VAL A 99 16.57 0.10 -2.51
C VAL A 99 17.84 -0.08 -1.66
N ALA A 100 18.98 -0.41 -2.27
CA ALA A 100 20.24 -0.54 -1.55
C ALA A 100 20.63 0.77 -0.82
N ALA A 101 20.47 1.92 -1.48
CA ALA A 101 20.72 3.23 -0.90
C ALA A 101 19.76 3.53 0.27
N ALA A 102 18.46 3.22 0.12
CA ALA A 102 17.47 3.41 1.17
C ALA A 102 17.73 2.49 2.38
N VAL A 103 18.20 1.26 2.16
CA VAL A 103 18.65 0.36 3.23
C VAL A 103 19.83 0.95 3.99
N ALA A 104 20.85 1.44 3.29
CA ALA A 104 22.01 2.08 3.91
C ALA A 104 21.59 3.30 4.75
N ALA A 105 20.71 4.15 4.21
CA ALA A 105 20.20 5.33 4.90
C ALA A 105 19.42 4.97 6.18
N LEU A 106 18.52 3.98 6.11
CA LEU A 106 17.73 3.55 7.27
C LEU A 106 18.61 2.91 8.35
N ARG A 107 19.62 2.11 7.97
CA ARG A 107 20.60 1.55 8.91
C ARG A 107 21.42 2.65 9.59
N ALA A 108 21.85 3.65 8.82
CA ALA A 108 22.62 4.78 9.34
C ALA A 108 21.80 5.62 10.33
N SER A 109 20.54 5.93 10.02
CA SER A 109 19.70 6.78 10.88
C SER A 109 19.24 6.08 12.16
N THR A 110 19.12 4.75 12.14
CA THR A 110 18.62 3.97 13.29
C THR A 110 19.73 3.27 14.08
N GLY A 111 20.95 3.20 13.54
CA GLY A 111 22.04 2.39 14.09
C GLY A 111 21.84 0.88 13.96
N ALA A 112 20.79 0.42 13.28
CA ALA A 112 20.46 -1.00 13.18
C ALA A 112 21.42 -1.75 12.25
N ALA A 113 21.91 -2.90 12.70
CA ALA A 113 22.75 -3.77 11.88
C ALA A 113 21.99 -4.34 10.66
N ARG A 114 20.69 -4.65 10.83
CA ARG A 114 19.82 -5.20 9.79
C ARG A 114 18.46 -4.51 9.78
N VAL A 115 17.81 -4.49 8.62
CA VAL A 115 16.44 -3.98 8.43
C VAL A 115 15.50 -5.09 7.95
N ALA A 116 14.19 -4.86 7.98
CA ALA A 116 13.19 -5.66 7.28
C ALA A 116 12.71 -4.90 6.03
N LEU A 117 12.46 -5.62 4.95
CA LEU A 117 11.98 -5.06 3.69
C LEU A 117 10.58 -5.59 3.38
N VAL A 118 9.67 -4.70 3.01
CA VAL A 118 8.30 -5.05 2.60
C VAL A 118 8.00 -4.44 1.25
N GLY A 119 7.78 -5.26 0.22
CA GLY A 119 7.53 -4.80 -1.14
C GLY A 119 6.14 -5.18 -1.63
N ASN A 120 5.45 -4.27 -2.31
CA ASN A 120 4.24 -4.58 -3.08
C ASN A 120 4.54 -4.65 -4.57
N SER A 121 3.95 -5.61 -5.29
CA SER A 121 4.01 -5.67 -6.75
C SER A 121 5.48 -5.65 -7.23
N ARG A 122 5.79 -4.78 -8.21
CA ARG A 122 7.15 -4.47 -8.70
C ARG A 122 8.18 -4.26 -7.58
N GLY A 123 7.79 -3.68 -6.45
CA GLY A 123 8.67 -3.39 -5.31
C GLY A 123 9.33 -4.64 -4.69
N GLY A 124 8.82 -5.84 -4.95
CA GLY A 124 9.46 -7.07 -4.52
C GLY A 124 10.65 -7.51 -5.38
N TYR A 125 10.73 -7.08 -6.64
CA TYR A 125 11.89 -7.39 -7.49
C TYR A 125 13.21 -6.81 -6.97
N PRO A 126 13.33 -5.50 -6.66
CA PRO A 126 14.58 -4.96 -6.15
C PRO A 126 14.93 -5.52 -4.77
N ILE A 127 13.95 -5.92 -3.95
CA ILE A 127 14.20 -6.63 -2.68
C ILE A 127 14.90 -7.96 -2.96
N ARG A 128 14.34 -8.80 -3.84
CA ARG A 128 14.95 -10.09 -4.20
C ARG A 128 16.33 -9.90 -4.80
N ASP A 129 16.45 -8.98 -5.76
CA ASP A 129 17.71 -8.75 -6.46
C ASP A 129 18.80 -8.25 -5.51
N PHE A 130 18.50 -7.28 -4.65
CA PHE A 130 19.44 -6.79 -3.64
C PHE A 130 19.85 -7.88 -2.65
N VAL A 131 18.90 -8.64 -2.11
CA VAL A 131 19.16 -9.64 -1.06
C VAL A 131 19.88 -10.86 -1.60
N VAL A 132 19.43 -11.39 -2.75
CA VAL A 132 19.92 -12.66 -3.32
C VAL A 132 21.18 -12.47 -4.15
N HIS A 133 21.29 -11.38 -4.91
CA HIS A 133 22.41 -11.16 -5.85
C HIS A 133 23.24 -9.91 -5.54
N GLY A 134 22.66 -8.89 -4.91
CA GLY A 134 23.30 -7.60 -4.63
C GLY A 134 24.09 -7.53 -3.32
N GLY A 135 24.35 -8.65 -2.66
CA GLY A 135 25.09 -8.70 -1.38
C GLY A 135 24.30 -8.17 -0.17
N GLY A 136 23.00 -8.00 -0.29
CA GLY A 136 22.13 -7.45 0.75
C GLY A 136 21.79 -8.40 1.90
N ALA A 137 22.06 -9.71 1.77
CA ALA A 137 21.67 -10.72 2.76
C ALA A 137 22.09 -10.40 4.20
N ALA A 138 23.34 -9.97 4.39
CA ALA A 138 23.87 -9.60 5.72
C ALA A 138 23.19 -8.35 6.32
N GLN A 139 22.50 -7.55 5.51
CA GLN A 139 21.86 -6.28 5.91
C GLN A 139 20.35 -6.40 6.09
N VAL A 140 19.73 -7.50 5.65
CA VAL A 140 18.27 -7.65 5.62
C VAL A 140 17.85 -8.87 6.40
N SER A 141 17.14 -8.67 7.51
CA SER A 141 16.63 -9.74 8.38
C SER A 141 15.41 -10.46 7.81
N HIS A 142 14.45 -9.70 7.27
CA HIS A 142 13.19 -10.22 6.74
C HIS A 142 12.90 -9.58 5.37
N ALA A 143 12.33 -10.36 4.45
CA ALA A 143 11.84 -9.91 3.16
C ALA A 143 10.40 -10.38 2.97
N VAL A 144 9.45 -9.43 2.94
CA VAL A 144 8.02 -9.70 2.77
C VAL A 144 7.56 -9.19 1.42
N LEU A 145 7.10 -10.09 0.54
CA LEU A 145 6.71 -9.78 -0.83
C LEU A 145 5.21 -9.93 -1.01
N CYS A 146 4.53 -8.85 -1.36
CA CYS A 146 3.08 -8.74 -1.34
C CYS A 146 2.55 -8.60 -2.76
N GLY A 147 1.96 -9.66 -3.31
CA GLY A 147 1.49 -9.68 -4.70
C GLY A 147 2.61 -9.44 -5.71
N THR A 148 3.88 -9.68 -5.34
CA THR A 148 4.99 -9.52 -6.28
C THR A 148 4.88 -10.58 -7.37
N PRO A 149 4.88 -10.20 -8.66
CA PRO A 149 4.76 -11.16 -9.77
C PRO A 149 6.06 -11.96 -9.97
N ASN A 150 6.40 -12.83 -9.01
CA ASN A 150 7.67 -13.53 -8.94
C ASN A 150 7.92 -14.49 -10.11
N ARG A 151 6.85 -14.98 -10.76
CA ARG A 151 6.89 -15.75 -12.01
C ARG A 151 6.51 -14.93 -13.25
N GLY A 152 6.53 -13.61 -13.14
CA GLY A 152 6.06 -12.71 -14.19
C GLY A 152 4.54 -12.59 -14.23
N VAL A 153 4.06 -11.63 -15.03
CA VAL A 153 2.64 -11.42 -15.32
C VAL A 153 2.23 -12.03 -16.66
N TYR A 154 3.22 -12.39 -17.49
CA TYR A 154 3.10 -13.16 -18.72
C TYR A 154 4.47 -13.76 -19.13
N ASP A 155 4.52 -14.68 -20.09
CA ASP A 155 5.74 -15.33 -20.61
C ASP A 155 5.95 -15.18 -22.14
N TRP A 156 5.39 -14.12 -22.74
CA TRP A 156 5.35 -13.98 -24.20
C TRP A 156 6.72 -13.67 -24.85
N PRO A 157 7.18 -14.44 -25.86
CA PRO A 157 8.51 -14.29 -26.45
C PRO A 157 8.82 -12.89 -26.99
N GLU A 158 7.84 -12.21 -27.59
CA GLU A 158 8.00 -10.90 -28.21
C GLU A 158 8.22 -9.74 -27.22
N THR A 159 8.02 -9.98 -25.92
CA THR A 159 8.22 -8.98 -24.85
C THR A 159 9.25 -9.41 -23.82
N ARG A 160 10.16 -10.33 -24.19
CA ARG A 160 11.21 -10.90 -23.31
C ARG A 160 12.16 -9.86 -22.70
N ASN A 161 12.20 -8.65 -23.23
CA ASN A 161 12.98 -7.52 -22.74
C ASN A 161 12.28 -6.71 -21.64
N ARG A 162 11.00 -6.99 -21.36
CA ARG A 162 10.22 -6.29 -20.32
C ARG A 162 10.42 -6.92 -18.96
N GLU A 163 10.54 -6.08 -17.93
CA GLU A 163 10.77 -6.48 -16.53
C GLU A 163 9.77 -7.55 -16.04
N PHE A 164 8.48 -7.40 -16.35
CA PHE A 164 7.40 -8.29 -15.90
C PHE A 164 7.23 -9.60 -16.68
N ASN A 165 8.02 -9.81 -17.73
CA ASN A 165 7.96 -11.05 -18.51
C ASN A 165 8.72 -12.17 -17.77
N ALA A 166 8.15 -13.36 -17.62
CA ALA A 166 8.78 -14.50 -16.97
C ALA A 166 10.15 -14.87 -17.57
N HIS A 167 10.37 -14.57 -18.86
CA HIS A 167 11.61 -14.80 -19.60
C HIS A 167 12.55 -13.58 -19.60
N SER A 168 12.24 -12.52 -18.86
CA SER A 168 13.11 -11.34 -18.71
C SER A 168 14.46 -11.72 -18.12
N ALA A 169 15.50 -10.94 -18.46
CA ALA A 169 16.83 -11.16 -17.90
C ALA A 169 16.81 -11.12 -16.36
N LEU A 170 16.00 -10.21 -15.78
CA LEU A 170 15.78 -10.13 -14.34
C LEU A 170 15.14 -11.39 -13.79
N LEU A 171 13.96 -11.79 -14.27
CA LEU A 171 13.22 -12.89 -13.69
C LEU A 171 13.90 -14.25 -13.92
N ARG A 172 14.56 -14.47 -15.06
CA ARG A 172 15.38 -15.67 -15.28
C ARG A 172 16.55 -15.73 -14.31
N ARG A 173 17.19 -14.61 -14.01
CA ARG A 173 18.26 -14.54 -13.00
C ARG A 173 17.71 -14.86 -11.60
N LEU A 174 16.65 -14.17 -11.19
CA LEU A 174 16.03 -14.32 -9.87
C LEU A 174 15.46 -15.73 -9.62
N ASN A 175 15.01 -16.41 -10.67
CA ASN A 175 14.38 -17.73 -10.60
C ASN A 175 15.31 -18.87 -11.06
N GLY A 176 16.57 -18.58 -11.41
CA GLY A 176 17.49 -19.56 -11.99
C GLY A 176 18.09 -20.56 -10.99
N GLY A 177 18.03 -20.27 -9.69
CA GLY A 177 18.56 -21.13 -8.64
C GLY A 177 17.64 -22.30 -8.25
N GLU A 178 18.16 -23.21 -7.43
CA GLU A 178 17.37 -24.29 -6.79
C GLU A 178 16.33 -23.73 -5.80
N SER A 179 16.68 -22.62 -5.15
CA SER A 179 15.81 -21.84 -4.26
C SER A 179 15.75 -20.40 -4.73
N ASP A 180 14.65 -19.71 -4.42
CA ASP A 180 14.51 -18.27 -4.70
C ASP A 180 14.91 -17.39 -3.50
N VAL A 181 15.39 -18.00 -2.41
CA VAL A 181 15.76 -17.34 -1.14
C VAL A 181 17.20 -17.67 -0.76
N VAL A 182 17.74 -16.94 0.24
CA VAL A 182 19.11 -17.13 0.73
C VAL A 182 19.13 -17.35 2.25
N PRO A 183 20.09 -18.15 2.77
CA PRO A 183 20.27 -18.32 4.21
C PRO A 183 20.46 -17.00 4.95
N GLY A 184 19.94 -16.94 6.18
CA GLY A 184 20.10 -15.79 7.07
C GLY A 184 19.03 -14.71 6.90
N THR A 185 18.26 -14.69 5.81
CA THR A 185 17.12 -13.79 5.60
C THR A 185 15.82 -14.57 5.57
N GLU A 186 14.82 -14.13 6.35
CA GLU A 186 13.52 -14.79 6.41
C GLU A 186 12.57 -14.23 5.35
N PHE A 187 12.13 -15.09 4.43
CA PHE A 187 11.25 -14.71 3.32
C PHE A 187 9.80 -15.14 3.55
N LEU A 188 8.89 -14.19 3.32
CA LEU A 188 7.45 -14.37 3.31
C LEU A 188 6.85 -13.83 2.01
N THR A 189 5.96 -14.58 1.38
CA THR A 189 5.08 -14.05 0.34
C THR A 189 3.64 -13.98 0.83
N LEU A 190 2.95 -12.90 0.47
CA LEU A 190 1.53 -12.68 0.70
C LEU A 190 0.84 -12.61 -0.66
N ARG A 191 -0.09 -13.52 -0.91
CA ARG A 191 -0.80 -13.59 -2.19
C ARG A 191 -2.31 -13.65 -2.04
N SER A 192 -2.97 -13.31 -3.13
CA SER A 192 -4.40 -13.43 -3.27
C SER A 192 -4.83 -14.88 -3.51
N ASP A 193 -6.06 -15.18 -3.10
CA ASP A 193 -6.82 -16.33 -3.58
C ASP A 193 -7.60 -15.95 -4.86
N GLY A 194 -6.87 -15.73 -5.95
CA GLY A 194 -7.43 -15.56 -7.29
C GLY A 194 -7.95 -14.17 -7.67
N ASN A 195 -7.92 -13.16 -6.79
CA ASN A 195 -8.39 -11.80 -7.08
C ASN A 195 -7.26 -10.79 -7.39
N ASP A 196 -6.03 -11.26 -7.56
CA ASP A 196 -4.90 -10.45 -8.01
C ASP A 196 -4.90 -10.33 -9.54
N VAL A 197 -5.12 -9.12 -10.05
CA VAL A 197 -5.24 -8.83 -11.48
C VAL A 197 -4.01 -9.21 -12.32
N TYR A 198 -2.83 -9.30 -11.71
CA TYR A 198 -1.57 -9.64 -12.38
C TYR A 198 -1.13 -11.09 -12.16
N ALA A 199 -1.94 -11.90 -11.49
CA ALA A 199 -1.73 -13.32 -11.24
C ALA A 199 -2.87 -14.18 -11.83
N GLN A 200 -3.17 -13.94 -13.11
CA GLN A 200 -4.28 -14.58 -13.83
C GLN A 200 -3.75 -15.46 -14.96
N ALA A 201 -4.43 -16.58 -15.23
CA ALA A 201 -4.08 -17.48 -16.34
C ALA A 201 -4.44 -16.89 -17.72
N ASP A 202 -5.44 -16.02 -17.76
CA ASP A 202 -5.90 -15.32 -18.95
C ASP A 202 -5.45 -13.85 -18.95
N ALA A 203 -5.04 -13.34 -20.10
CA ALA A 203 -4.48 -12.00 -20.25
C ALA A 203 -5.52 -10.89 -20.51
N PHE A 204 -6.79 -11.09 -20.17
CA PHE A 204 -7.82 -10.06 -20.34
C PHE A 204 -7.47 -8.72 -19.65
N ALA A 205 -6.83 -8.77 -18.48
CA ALA A 205 -6.41 -7.56 -17.77
C ALA A 205 -5.20 -6.86 -18.42
N LEU A 206 -4.49 -7.57 -19.31
CA LEU A 206 -3.39 -7.06 -20.12
C LEU A 206 -3.87 -6.63 -21.52
N GLY A 207 -5.19 -6.61 -21.75
CA GLY A 207 -5.79 -6.23 -23.02
C GLY A 207 -5.77 -7.31 -24.10
N GLN A 208 -5.46 -8.57 -23.75
CA GLN A 208 -5.42 -9.70 -24.69
C GLN A 208 -6.27 -10.87 -24.17
N PRO A 209 -7.59 -10.72 -24.04
CA PRO A 209 -8.47 -11.79 -23.54
C PRO A 209 -8.36 -13.06 -24.40
N GLY A 210 -8.37 -14.22 -23.76
CA GLY A 210 -8.20 -15.53 -24.40
C GLY A 210 -6.73 -15.95 -24.59
N ARG A 211 -5.77 -15.04 -24.42
CA ARG A 211 -4.35 -15.36 -24.51
C ARG A 211 -3.83 -15.87 -23.16
N PRO A 212 -3.20 -17.06 -23.12
CA PRO A 212 -2.55 -17.54 -21.90
C PRO A 212 -1.41 -16.63 -21.46
N THR A 213 -1.27 -16.43 -20.15
CA THR A 213 -0.15 -15.68 -19.55
C THR A 213 1.02 -16.59 -19.16
N GLY A 214 0.78 -17.89 -18.94
CA GLY A 214 1.79 -18.79 -18.35
C GLY A 214 2.00 -18.58 -16.84
N THR A 215 1.18 -17.75 -16.19
CA THR A 215 1.16 -17.57 -14.73
C THR A 215 -0.24 -17.83 -14.17
N GLY A 216 -0.42 -17.69 -12.86
CA GLY A 216 -1.70 -17.90 -12.20
C GLY A 216 -1.67 -17.49 -10.74
N PRO A 217 -2.68 -17.87 -9.93
CA PRO A 217 -2.80 -17.40 -8.54
C PRO A 217 -1.60 -17.70 -7.64
N ALA A 218 -0.83 -18.76 -7.94
CA ALA A 218 0.41 -19.11 -7.23
C ALA A 218 1.68 -18.41 -7.78
N GLY A 219 1.56 -17.61 -8.85
CA GLY A 219 2.68 -16.87 -9.46
C GLY A 219 3.47 -15.96 -8.50
N PRO A 220 2.87 -15.41 -7.42
CA PRO A 220 3.64 -14.69 -6.41
C PRO A 220 4.48 -15.56 -5.47
N GLU A 221 4.36 -16.89 -5.46
CA GLU A 221 5.07 -17.76 -4.52
C GLU A 221 6.58 -17.90 -4.83
N LEU A 222 7.38 -18.05 -3.77
CA LEU A 222 8.82 -18.30 -3.82
C LEU A 222 9.16 -19.70 -3.29
N ARG A 223 10.06 -20.41 -3.98
CA ARG A 223 10.63 -21.69 -3.55
C ARG A 223 11.57 -21.46 -2.38
N GLY A 224 11.30 -22.11 -1.25
CA GLY A 224 12.06 -21.99 -0.01
C GLY A 224 11.60 -20.85 0.91
N ALA A 225 10.58 -20.09 0.54
CA ALA A 225 9.93 -19.11 1.41
C ALA A 225 8.71 -19.71 2.12
N THR A 226 8.23 -19.01 3.16
CA THR A 226 6.84 -19.19 3.60
C THR A 226 5.92 -18.45 2.63
N ASN A 227 4.88 -19.11 2.14
CA ASN A 227 3.92 -18.53 1.20
C ASN A 227 2.52 -18.57 1.82
N LEU A 228 1.90 -17.40 2.05
CA LEU A 228 0.58 -17.29 2.67
C LEU A 228 -0.46 -16.73 1.70
N VAL A 229 -1.68 -17.28 1.78
CA VAL A 229 -2.84 -16.85 1.02
C VAL A 229 -3.76 -16.03 1.93
N LEU A 230 -4.13 -14.82 1.50
CA LEU A 230 -4.91 -13.88 2.31
C LEU A 230 -6.41 -13.84 1.95
N GLY A 231 -6.92 -14.89 1.29
CA GLY A 231 -8.26 -14.91 0.70
C GLY A 231 -8.35 -13.99 -0.52
N GLN A 232 -9.58 -13.59 -0.90
CA GLN A 232 -9.86 -12.81 -2.12
C GLN A 232 -9.51 -11.31 -2.02
N LEU A 233 -8.36 -10.99 -1.42
CA LEU A 233 -7.77 -9.66 -1.50
C LEU A 233 -7.27 -9.38 -2.91
N ASP A 234 -7.43 -8.16 -3.40
CA ASP A 234 -6.87 -7.74 -4.68
C ASP A 234 -5.34 -7.53 -4.63
N HIS A 235 -4.74 -7.24 -5.78
CA HIS A 235 -3.30 -7.07 -5.95
C HIS A 235 -2.65 -6.03 -5.02
N ARG A 236 -3.38 -4.96 -4.69
CA ARG A 236 -2.89 -3.92 -3.77
C ARG A 236 -3.23 -4.28 -2.33
N GLU A 237 -4.40 -4.85 -2.10
CA GLU A 237 -4.83 -5.25 -0.76
C GLU A 237 -3.93 -6.30 -0.11
N VAL A 238 -3.30 -7.20 -0.88
CA VAL A 238 -2.30 -8.14 -0.32
C VAL A 238 -1.09 -7.45 0.31
N ALA A 239 -0.94 -6.13 0.15
CA ALA A 239 0.03 -5.28 0.84
C ALA A 239 -0.60 -4.31 1.86
N TYR A 240 -1.73 -3.69 1.51
CA TYR A 240 -2.24 -2.54 2.27
C TYR A 240 -3.45 -2.86 3.18
N HIS A 241 -4.03 -4.06 3.06
CA HIS A 241 -5.18 -4.49 3.86
C HIS A 241 -4.78 -4.82 5.32
N PRO A 242 -5.66 -4.63 6.33
CA PRO A 242 -5.39 -5.01 7.72
C PRO A 242 -4.92 -6.47 7.92
N ARG A 243 -5.45 -7.40 7.11
CA ARG A 243 -4.99 -8.81 7.07
C ARG A 243 -3.52 -8.94 6.64
N ALA A 244 -3.10 -8.20 5.63
CA ALA A 244 -1.72 -8.18 5.18
C ALA A 244 -0.80 -7.59 6.25
N PHE A 245 -1.22 -6.47 6.87
CA PHE A 245 -0.52 -5.89 8.02
C PHE A 245 -0.30 -6.90 9.16
N ARG A 246 -1.32 -7.71 9.52
CA ARG A 246 -1.18 -8.73 10.57
C ARG A 246 -0.02 -9.67 10.29
N GLU A 247 0.05 -10.22 9.07
CA GLU A 247 1.10 -11.16 8.70
C GLU A 247 2.48 -10.50 8.61
N MET A 248 2.56 -9.27 8.08
CA MET A 248 3.81 -8.50 8.08
C MET A 248 4.33 -8.27 9.50
N PHE A 249 3.45 -7.80 10.40
CA PHE A 249 3.80 -7.52 11.78
C PHE A 249 4.23 -8.80 12.50
N ARG A 250 3.44 -9.87 12.39
CA ARG A 250 3.73 -11.16 13.01
C ARG A 250 5.06 -11.73 12.55
N TRP A 251 5.33 -11.67 11.24
CA TRP A 251 6.58 -12.16 10.66
C TRP A 251 7.78 -11.39 11.20
N ILE A 252 7.75 -10.06 11.15
CA ILE A 252 8.91 -9.22 11.47
C ILE A 252 9.12 -9.09 12.99
N ALA A 253 8.03 -9.03 13.77
CA ALA A 253 8.09 -8.85 15.23
C ALA A 253 8.11 -10.19 16.00
N GLY A 254 7.85 -11.32 15.34
CA GLY A 254 7.78 -12.64 15.98
C GLY A 254 6.58 -12.85 16.91
N ARG A 255 5.57 -11.95 16.86
CA ARG A 255 4.37 -11.99 17.72
C ARG A 255 3.18 -11.30 17.05
N GLU A 256 1.96 -11.66 17.45
CA GLU A 256 0.76 -11.00 16.95
C GLU A 256 0.76 -9.48 17.28
N PRO A 257 0.19 -8.63 16.40
CA PRO A 257 -0.11 -7.25 16.74
C PRO A 257 -1.20 -7.21 17.82
N ALA A 258 -1.12 -6.25 18.72
CA ALA A 258 -2.15 -6.02 19.73
C ALA A 258 -3.48 -5.54 19.11
N ARG A 259 -3.43 -4.95 17.92
CA ARG A 259 -4.61 -4.42 17.20
C ARG A 259 -4.37 -4.30 15.70
N LEU A 260 -5.44 -4.40 14.93
CA LEU A 260 -5.47 -4.08 13.50
C LEU A 260 -5.97 -2.66 13.21
N ALA A 261 -6.74 -2.10 14.16
CA ALA A 261 -7.25 -0.74 14.08
C ALA A 261 -6.13 0.29 14.28
N ILE A 262 -6.25 1.42 13.58
CA ILE A 262 -5.36 2.56 13.75
C ILE A 262 -5.84 3.37 14.95
N VAL A 263 -4.94 3.61 15.91
CA VAL A 263 -5.22 4.38 17.12
C VAL A 263 -5.01 5.86 16.82
N PRO A 264 -6.03 6.72 17.01
CA PRO A 264 -5.88 8.14 16.75
C PRO A 264 -4.86 8.82 17.67
N GLU A 265 -4.09 9.76 17.11
CA GLU A 265 -3.35 10.78 17.84
C GLU A 265 -4.28 11.97 18.11
N ALA A 266 -4.10 12.69 19.22
CA ALA A 266 -4.96 13.83 19.55
C ALA A 266 -4.78 15.02 18.61
N ARG A 267 -3.58 15.20 18.06
CA ARG A 267 -3.20 16.34 17.19
C ARG A 267 -2.30 15.87 16.05
N PRO A 268 -2.85 15.16 15.04
CA PRO A 268 -2.09 14.75 13.87
C PRO A 268 -1.45 15.94 13.14
N VAL A 269 -0.21 15.76 12.71
CA VAL A 269 0.48 16.68 11.80
C VAL A 269 0.66 15.98 10.46
N LEU A 270 0.15 16.61 9.40
CA LEU A 270 0.20 16.09 8.05
C LEU A 270 1.24 16.85 7.24
N ASN A 271 2.02 16.10 6.47
CA ASN A 271 2.99 16.61 5.52
C ASN A 271 3.13 15.62 4.35
N GLY A 272 3.73 16.11 3.26
CA GLY A 272 4.06 15.31 2.11
C GLY A 272 4.51 16.18 0.95
N GLN A 273 4.53 15.59 -0.24
CA GLN A 273 5.10 16.18 -1.44
C GLN A 273 4.05 16.30 -2.54
N VAL A 274 4.06 17.39 -3.27
CA VAL A 274 3.34 17.50 -4.54
C VAL A 274 4.19 16.84 -5.63
N THR A 275 3.61 15.88 -6.33
CA THR A 275 4.23 15.18 -7.47
C THR A 275 3.40 15.39 -8.73
N GLY A 276 3.97 15.10 -9.90
CA GLY A 276 3.34 15.42 -11.19
C GLY A 276 3.19 14.23 -12.15
N THR A 277 2.49 14.48 -13.24
CA THR A 277 2.38 13.58 -14.39
C THR A 277 2.90 14.24 -15.68
N PRO A 278 4.16 14.68 -15.76
CA PRO A 278 4.69 15.35 -16.94
C PRO A 278 4.56 14.46 -18.20
N GLY A 279 3.90 15.00 -19.23
CA GLY A 279 3.57 14.25 -20.45
C GLY A 279 2.64 13.05 -20.20
N GLY A 280 1.81 13.10 -19.17
CA GLY A 280 0.90 12.02 -18.78
C GLY A 280 1.57 10.84 -18.07
N VAL A 281 2.87 10.91 -17.80
CA VAL A 281 3.61 9.83 -17.13
C VAL A 281 3.70 10.13 -15.64
N PRO A 282 3.13 9.30 -14.75
CA PRO A 282 3.21 9.52 -13.31
C PRO A 282 4.66 9.41 -12.83
N THR A 283 5.11 10.44 -12.10
CA THR A 283 6.40 10.44 -11.41
C THR A 283 6.18 10.73 -9.92
N ASN A 284 7.17 10.35 -9.11
CA ASN A 284 7.26 10.74 -7.71
C ASN A 284 8.29 11.87 -7.52
N ARG A 285 8.54 12.64 -8.57
CA ARG A 285 9.45 13.79 -8.53
C ARG A 285 8.71 15.00 -7.96
N PRO A 286 9.39 15.83 -7.15
CA PRO A 286 8.78 17.05 -6.62
C PRO A 286 8.37 18.00 -7.74
N VAL A 287 7.28 18.73 -7.50
CA VAL A 287 6.84 19.85 -8.34
C VAL A 287 7.04 21.15 -7.57
N GLU A 288 7.90 22.02 -8.10
CA GLU A 288 8.08 23.39 -7.62
C GLU A 288 6.95 24.29 -8.12
N GLY A 289 6.58 25.28 -7.32
CA GLY A 289 5.60 26.30 -7.71
C GLY A 289 4.15 25.80 -7.70
N ALA A 290 3.86 24.64 -7.11
CA ALA A 290 2.49 24.19 -6.92
C ALA A 290 1.86 24.91 -5.73
N GLN A 291 0.69 25.51 -5.93
CA GLN A 291 -0.12 26.05 -4.83
C GLN A 291 -0.92 24.92 -4.19
N VAL A 292 -0.85 24.84 -2.87
CA VAL A 292 -1.62 23.92 -2.02
C VAL A 292 -2.40 24.71 -0.98
N ASP A 293 -3.72 24.62 -1.04
CA ASP A 293 -4.61 25.11 0.01
C ASP A 293 -5.29 23.94 0.70
N ILE A 294 -5.35 23.94 2.03
CA ILE A 294 -6.03 22.89 2.79
C ILE A 294 -7.16 23.51 3.59
N TRP A 295 -8.34 22.94 3.45
CA TRP A 295 -9.54 23.38 4.13
C TRP A 295 -10.10 22.25 4.97
N ARG A 296 -10.61 22.59 6.16
CA ARG A 296 -11.56 21.72 6.85
C ARG A 296 -12.88 21.76 6.09
N THR A 297 -13.53 20.61 5.96
CA THR A 297 -14.87 20.52 5.36
C THR A 297 -15.91 20.00 6.33
N ASP A 298 -17.16 20.31 6.04
CA ASP A 298 -18.33 19.72 6.69
C ASP A 298 -18.53 18.28 6.16
N PRO A 299 -18.65 17.27 7.04
CA PRO A 299 -18.68 15.87 6.62
C PRO A 299 -19.96 15.46 5.88
N GLU A 300 -21.07 16.19 6.04
CA GLU A 300 -22.35 15.88 5.41
C GLU A 300 -22.53 16.60 4.07
N THR A 301 -21.89 17.76 3.91
CA THR A 301 -22.09 18.62 2.75
C THR A 301 -20.82 18.86 1.94
N GLY A 302 -19.62 18.57 2.45
CA GLY A 302 -18.35 18.87 1.79
C GLY A 302 -18.05 20.38 1.65
N ALA A 303 -18.84 21.27 2.26
CA ALA A 303 -18.57 22.71 2.27
C ALA A 303 -17.34 23.02 3.13
N ARG A 304 -16.55 24.03 2.74
CA ARG A 304 -15.43 24.52 3.55
C ARG A 304 -15.94 25.13 4.86
N LEU A 305 -15.22 24.88 5.95
CA LEU A 305 -15.49 25.42 7.28
C LEU A 305 -14.39 26.38 7.70
N GLY A 306 -14.75 27.66 7.88
CA GLY A 306 -13.82 28.70 8.33
C GLY A 306 -12.74 29.06 7.30
N GLU A 307 -11.64 29.61 7.80
CA GLU A 307 -10.45 29.97 7.03
C GLU A 307 -9.63 28.72 6.64
N PRO A 308 -8.78 28.79 5.59
CA PRO A 308 -7.94 27.66 5.22
C PRO A 308 -6.94 27.35 6.33
N LEU A 309 -6.74 26.05 6.59
CA LEU A 309 -5.75 25.53 7.53
C LEU A 309 -4.32 25.77 7.06
N LEU A 310 -4.12 25.84 5.75
CA LEU A 310 -2.84 26.05 5.09
C LEU A 310 -3.06 26.72 3.74
N ARG A 311 -2.16 27.66 3.39
CA ARG A 311 -1.88 28.06 2.02
C ARG A 311 -0.37 28.02 1.80
N ARG A 312 0.10 27.31 0.79
CA ARG A 312 1.53 27.17 0.51
C ARG A 312 1.82 27.04 -0.99
N VAL A 313 2.93 27.68 -1.41
CA VAL A 313 3.58 27.37 -2.68
C VAL A 313 4.77 26.46 -2.40
N THR A 314 4.88 25.33 -3.11
CA THR A 314 5.98 24.39 -2.94
C THR A 314 7.30 24.94 -3.49
N GLY A 315 8.41 24.66 -2.82
CA GLY A 315 9.76 24.88 -3.34
C GLY A 315 10.24 23.72 -4.22
N ALA A 316 11.53 23.70 -4.55
CA ALA A 316 12.17 22.64 -5.34
C ALA A 316 12.05 21.22 -4.73
N ASP A 317 11.81 21.12 -3.42
CA ASP A 317 11.57 19.87 -2.71
C ASP A 317 10.13 19.37 -2.81
N GLY A 318 9.21 20.16 -3.38
CA GLY A 318 7.80 19.84 -3.54
C GLY A 318 7.01 19.74 -2.22
N LEU A 319 7.59 20.10 -1.07
CA LEU A 319 6.94 19.89 0.23
C LEU A 319 5.81 20.89 0.47
N TRP A 320 4.64 20.39 0.88
CA TRP A 320 3.47 21.24 1.10
C TRP A 320 3.14 21.47 2.59
N GLY A 321 3.50 20.56 3.50
CA GLY A 321 3.21 20.68 4.93
C GLY A 321 4.35 21.31 5.73
N PRO A 322 4.25 21.40 7.07
CA PRO A 322 3.26 20.72 7.90
C PRO A 322 1.95 21.50 8.05
N VAL A 323 0.88 20.77 8.35
CA VAL A 323 -0.40 21.31 8.85
C VAL A 323 -0.90 20.44 10.00
N GLN A 324 -1.36 21.05 11.09
CA GLN A 324 -1.98 20.33 12.21
C GLN A 324 -3.50 20.22 11.98
N VAL A 325 -4.06 19.04 12.24
CA VAL A 325 -5.51 18.76 12.08
C VAL A 325 -6.06 18.07 13.33
N ALA A 326 -7.37 17.86 13.40
CA ALA A 326 -7.96 16.87 14.31
C ALA A 326 -8.14 15.53 13.58
N PRO A 327 -8.11 14.38 14.29
CA PRO A 327 -8.08 13.06 13.67
C PRO A 327 -9.34 12.70 12.86
N ASP A 328 -10.45 13.37 13.14
CA ASP A 328 -11.78 13.13 12.56
C ASP A 328 -12.20 14.19 11.52
N TRP A 329 -11.37 15.20 11.25
CA TRP A 329 -11.70 16.23 10.28
C TRP A 329 -11.67 15.70 8.85
N THR A 330 -12.76 15.88 8.11
CA THR A 330 -12.75 15.79 6.66
C THR A 330 -12.04 17.02 6.08
N LEU A 331 -11.25 16.80 5.02
CA LEU A 331 -10.40 17.83 4.43
C LEU A 331 -10.61 17.94 2.92
N GLU A 332 -10.44 19.16 2.39
CA GLU A 332 -10.25 19.44 0.97
C GLU A 332 -8.81 19.94 0.77
N PHE A 333 -8.04 19.26 -0.08
CA PHE A 333 -6.75 19.71 -0.57
C PHE A 333 -6.93 20.27 -1.98
N VAL A 334 -6.72 21.56 -2.16
CA VAL A 334 -6.73 22.22 -3.47
C VAL A 334 -5.31 22.28 -3.98
N VAL A 335 -5.03 21.63 -5.12
CA VAL A 335 -3.70 21.58 -5.73
C VAL A 335 -3.75 22.22 -7.10
N ALA A 336 -3.08 23.36 -7.25
CA ALA A 336 -2.86 24.00 -8.53
C ALA A 336 -1.37 23.89 -8.89
N ALA A 337 -1.05 22.89 -9.73
CA ALA A 337 0.31 22.63 -10.18
C ALA A 337 0.48 23.03 -11.66
N PRO A 338 1.64 23.56 -12.08
CA PRO A 338 1.90 23.90 -13.48
C PRO A 338 1.60 22.75 -14.44
N GLY A 339 0.85 23.03 -15.51
CA GLY A 339 0.51 22.04 -16.55
C GLY A 339 -0.53 20.99 -16.16
N HIS A 340 -1.21 21.14 -15.01
CA HIS A 340 -2.24 20.22 -14.51
C HIS A 340 -3.57 20.96 -14.27
N PRO A 341 -4.72 20.26 -14.25
CA PRO A 341 -5.96 20.83 -13.75
C PRO A 341 -5.84 21.18 -12.26
N VAL A 342 -6.56 22.23 -11.85
CA VAL A 342 -6.70 22.52 -10.41
C VAL A 342 -7.53 21.40 -9.80
N THR A 343 -6.91 20.63 -8.91
CA THR A 343 -7.49 19.41 -8.37
C THR A 343 -7.98 19.67 -6.95
N HIS A 344 -9.26 19.36 -6.70
CA HIS A 344 -9.90 19.45 -5.40
C HIS A 344 -10.02 18.04 -4.81
N ILE A 345 -9.11 17.65 -3.92
CA ILE A 345 -9.04 16.32 -3.33
C ILE A 345 -9.73 16.33 -1.96
N TYR A 346 -10.88 15.67 -1.86
CA TYR A 346 -11.63 15.46 -0.64
C TYR A 346 -11.22 14.14 -0.01
N ARG A 347 -10.89 14.16 1.29
CA ARG A 347 -10.45 12.99 2.05
C ARG A 347 -11.16 12.92 3.39
N SER A 348 -11.40 11.70 3.86
CA SER A 348 -11.84 11.42 5.22
C SER A 348 -10.72 11.71 6.24
N GLY A 349 -11.03 11.58 7.54
CA GLY A 349 -10.13 11.93 8.64
C GLY A 349 -8.78 11.22 8.64
N PHE A 350 -7.78 11.90 9.18
CA PHE A 350 -6.41 11.39 9.33
C PHE A 350 -6.16 11.06 10.80
N PRO A 351 -6.33 9.80 11.24
CA PRO A 351 -6.23 9.47 12.66
C PRO A 351 -4.84 9.72 13.24
N ARG A 352 -3.76 9.72 12.45
CA ARG A 352 -2.40 9.90 12.94
C ARG A 352 -1.59 10.82 12.03
N SER A 353 -0.51 11.37 12.57
CA SER A 353 0.45 12.17 11.80
C SER A 353 1.08 11.35 10.66
N SER A 354 1.52 12.02 9.60
CA SER A 354 2.21 11.36 8.48
C SER A 354 2.98 12.39 7.65
N ASP A 355 4.21 12.02 7.26
CA ASP A 355 5.06 12.84 6.39
C ASP A 355 5.03 12.40 4.91
N ILE A 356 4.20 11.41 4.58
CA ILE A 356 4.13 10.81 3.24
C ILE A 356 2.75 11.00 2.58
N ILE A 357 2.05 12.08 2.90
CA ILE A 357 0.76 12.42 2.27
C ILE A 357 1.06 13.10 0.92
N HIS A 358 1.38 12.30 -0.09
CA HIS A 358 1.74 12.83 -1.40
C HIS A 358 0.50 13.23 -2.19
N LEU A 359 0.53 14.42 -2.78
CA LEU A 359 -0.55 14.98 -3.57
C LEU A 359 -0.14 14.95 -5.03
N ARG A 360 -0.89 14.21 -5.85
CA ARG A 360 -0.72 14.20 -7.31
C ARG A 360 -1.98 14.80 -7.93
N PRO A 361 -1.87 15.89 -8.71
CA PRO A 361 -3.01 16.44 -9.42
C PRO A 361 -3.70 15.37 -10.28
N ALA A 362 -5.00 15.52 -10.47
CA ALA A 362 -5.78 14.62 -11.32
C ALA A 362 -5.24 14.63 -12.76
N ARG A 363 -5.53 13.55 -13.49
CA ARG A 363 -5.30 13.49 -14.93
C ARG A 363 -5.98 14.67 -15.63
N PRO A 364 -5.45 15.16 -16.77
CA PRO A 364 -6.14 16.16 -17.58
C PRO A 364 -7.57 15.76 -17.93
N VAL A 365 -8.44 16.76 -18.13
CA VAL A 365 -9.80 16.57 -18.61
C VAL A 365 -9.75 15.98 -20.02
N GLY A 366 -10.13 14.70 -20.14
CA GLY A 366 -10.14 13.98 -21.40
C GLY A 366 -11.33 14.37 -22.28
N GLU A 367 -11.32 13.96 -23.54
CA GLU A 367 -12.39 14.26 -24.51
C GLU A 367 -13.78 13.85 -23.98
N GLN A 368 -13.88 12.67 -23.36
CA GLN A 368 -15.11 12.15 -22.75
C GLN A 368 -15.63 13.01 -21.58
N ASP A 369 -14.77 13.83 -20.99
CA ASP A 369 -15.07 14.65 -19.81
C ASP A 369 -15.40 16.09 -20.18
N ARG A 370 -14.95 16.59 -21.35
CA ARG A 370 -15.08 18.00 -21.73
C ARG A 370 -16.52 18.48 -21.89
N ALA A 371 -17.43 17.57 -22.24
CA ALA A 371 -18.85 17.89 -22.38
C ALA A 371 -19.59 17.94 -21.04
N ALA A 372 -18.98 17.48 -19.94
CA ALA A 372 -19.58 17.54 -18.61
C ALA A 372 -19.42 18.94 -18.00
N GLY A 373 -20.38 19.37 -17.19
CA GLY A 373 -20.24 20.59 -16.38
C GLY A 373 -19.22 20.40 -15.25
N ALA A 374 -19.18 19.20 -14.67
CA ALA A 374 -18.24 18.81 -13.63
C ALA A 374 -17.80 17.34 -13.77
N VAL A 375 -16.59 17.04 -13.31
CA VAL A 375 -16.08 15.67 -13.16
C VAL A 375 -15.60 15.43 -11.74
N LEU A 376 -16.02 14.30 -11.19
CA LEU A 376 -15.55 13.77 -9.93
C LEU A 376 -14.96 12.37 -10.13
N LEU A 377 -13.74 12.18 -9.64
CA LEU A 377 -13.04 10.89 -9.60
C LEU A 377 -13.15 10.32 -8.19
N PHE A 378 -13.75 9.15 -8.02
CA PHE A 378 -13.73 8.42 -6.75
C PHE A 378 -12.57 7.43 -6.78
N THR A 379 -11.54 7.64 -5.96
CA THR A 379 -10.28 6.89 -6.04
C THR A 379 -10.02 6.03 -4.79
N ARG A 380 -9.48 4.84 -5.03
CA ARG A 380 -9.05 3.86 -4.02
C ARG A 380 -7.55 3.58 -4.19
N PRO A 381 -6.65 4.38 -3.60
CA PRO A 381 -5.21 4.23 -3.87
C PRO A 381 -4.62 2.90 -3.42
N ARG A 382 -5.15 2.30 -2.35
CA ARG A 382 -4.62 1.09 -1.68
C ARG A 382 -5.37 -0.20 -2.02
N GLY A 383 -6.14 -0.20 -3.10
CA GLY A 383 -6.94 -1.36 -3.54
C GLY A 383 -7.56 -1.15 -4.92
N TYR A 384 -8.31 -2.14 -5.38
CA TYR A 384 -9.20 -2.03 -6.53
C TYR A 384 -10.64 -2.26 -6.12
N PHE A 385 -11.57 -1.51 -6.69
CA PHE A 385 -12.99 -1.75 -6.55
C PHE A 385 -13.35 -3.11 -7.19
N GLY A 386 -14.09 -3.96 -6.46
CA GLY A 386 -14.54 -5.26 -6.92
C GLY A 386 -16.00 -5.52 -6.57
N LEU A 387 -16.88 -5.59 -7.56
CA LEU A 387 -18.30 -5.95 -7.39
C LEU A 387 -18.49 -7.47 -7.58
N PRO A 388 -19.36 -8.15 -6.80
CA PRO A 388 -20.20 -7.64 -5.71
C PRO A 388 -19.51 -7.72 -4.33
N ARG A 389 -18.19 -7.95 -4.28
CA ARG A 389 -17.43 -8.10 -3.02
C ARG A 389 -17.53 -6.85 -2.14
N ASP A 390 -17.41 -5.68 -2.77
CA ASP A 390 -17.36 -4.38 -2.12
C ASP A 390 -18.71 -3.65 -2.25
N ALA A 391 -19.08 -2.90 -1.21
CA ALA A 391 -20.19 -1.95 -1.30
C ALA A 391 -19.65 -0.61 -1.82
N ILE A 392 -20.01 -0.25 -3.06
CA ILE A 392 -19.51 0.97 -3.72
C ILE A 392 -20.70 1.82 -4.13
N ILE A 393 -20.78 3.02 -3.57
CA ILE A 393 -21.83 3.99 -3.88
C ILE A 393 -21.19 5.31 -4.30
N LEU A 394 -21.56 5.81 -5.47
CA LEU A 394 -21.20 7.13 -5.95
C LEU A 394 -22.48 7.85 -6.35
N ASP A 395 -22.76 8.98 -5.68
CA ASP A 395 -23.97 9.77 -5.93
C ASP A 395 -25.27 8.96 -5.79
N GLY A 396 -25.31 8.10 -4.76
CA GLY A 396 -26.47 7.26 -4.44
C GLY A 396 -26.65 6.03 -5.34
N ARG A 397 -25.67 5.70 -6.21
CA ARG A 397 -25.74 4.58 -7.14
C ARG A 397 -24.48 3.72 -7.14
N GLU A 398 -24.62 2.44 -7.47
CA GLU A 398 -23.47 1.59 -7.83
C GLU A 398 -22.85 2.12 -9.14
N PRO A 399 -21.53 2.42 -9.20
CA PRO A 399 -20.92 2.97 -10.40
C PRO A 399 -20.88 1.94 -11.55
N ALA A 400 -21.34 2.34 -12.73
CA ALA A 400 -21.44 1.46 -13.90
C ALA A 400 -20.08 1.15 -14.58
N ASP A 401 -19.05 1.95 -14.32
CA ASP A 401 -17.70 1.77 -14.87
C ASP A 401 -16.83 0.82 -14.04
N ILE A 402 -17.35 0.30 -12.92
CA ILE A 402 -16.68 -0.74 -12.13
C ILE A 402 -17.10 -2.13 -12.64
N PRO A 403 -16.16 -2.95 -13.14
CA PRO A 403 -16.47 -4.29 -13.61
C PRO A 403 -16.86 -5.22 -12.45
N ARG A 404 -17.77 -6.16 -12.72
CA ARG A 404 -18.05 -7.28 -11.81
C ARG A 404 -16.97 -8.36 -11.94
N GLY A 405 -16.67 -9.05 -10.85
CA GLY A 405 -15.66 -10.12 -10.79
C GLY A 405 -14.30 -9.58 -10.33
N LEU A 406 -13.25 -9.84 -11.13
CA LEU A 406 -11.88 -9.52 -10.78
C LEU A 406 -11.69 -8.01 -10.55
N ALA A 407 -11.23 -7.66 -9.35
CA ALA A 407 -11.00 -6.28 -8.98
C ALA A 407 -9.80 -5.69 -9.74
N ARG A 408 -10.06 -4.67 -10.57
CA ARG A 408 -9.04 -4.07 -11.47
C ARG A 408 -9.15 -2.56 -11.68
N SER A 409 -10.18 -1.92 -11.13
CA SER A 409 -10.40 -0.48 -11.27
C SER A 409 -10.13 0.21 -9.95
N ALA A 410 -9.17 1.14 -9.92
CA ALA A 410 -8.89 1.96 -8.73
C ALA A 410 -9.69 3.27 -8.69
N THR A 411 -10.46 3.54 -9.75
CA THR A 411 -11.19 4.80 -9.93
C THR A 411 -12.56 4.52 -10.53
N ALA A 412 -13.60 5.17 -9.98
CA ALA A 412 -14.90 5.35 -10.63
C ALA A 412 -15.07 6.83 -11.02
N THR A 413 -15.77 7.11 -12.12
CA THR A 413 -15.93 8.47 -12.64
C THR A 413 -17.39 8.90 -12.66
N LEU A 414 -17.70 10.01 -11.98
CA LEU A 414 -18.97 10.72 -12.13
C LEU A 414 -18.78 11.92 -13.07
N ARG A 415 -19.67 12.01 -14.06
CA ARG A 415 -19.84 13.19 -14.93
C ARG A 415 -21.19 13.81 -14.61
N ALA A 416 -21.19 15.09 -14.28
CA ALA A 416 -22.39 15.82 -13.88
C ALA A 416 -22.59 17.06 -14.77
N PRO A 417 -23.85 17.48 -14.99
CA PRO A 417 -24.14 18.68 -15.76
C PRO A 417 -23.89 19.94 -14.92
N ALA A 418 -23.86 21.11 -15.57
CA ALA A 418 -23.42 22.37 -14.94
C ALA A 418 -24.35 22.86 -13.82
N GLU A 419 -25.62 22.46 -13.83
CA GLU A 419 -26.61 22.83 -12.80
C GLU A 419 -26.30 22.17 -11.45
N ARG A 420 -25.39 21.19 -11.43
CA ARG A 420 -24.94 20.51 -10.22
C ARG A 420 -23.67 21.07 -9.62
N LEU A 421 -23.10 22.14 -10.19
CA LEU A 421 -21.91 22.77 -9.65
C LEU A 421 -22.12 23.19 -8.18
N GLY A 422 -21.10 22.93 -7.36
CA GLY A 422 -21.15 23.17 -5.93
C GLY A 422 -22.11 22.25 -5.17
N GLN A 423 -22.81 21.28 -5.77
CA GLN A 423 -23.63 20.33 -5.00
C GLN A 423 -22.76 19.28 -4.28
N PRO A 424 -23.21 18.77 -3.12
CA PRO A 424 -22.55 17.64 -2.45
C PRO A 424 -22.73 16.35 -3.25
N VAL A 425 -21.68 15.54 -3.30
CA VAL A 425 -21.69 14.18 -3.86
C VAL A 425 -21.09 13.23 -2.82
N LEU A 426 -21.88 12.24 -2.39
CA LEU A 426 -21.39 11.15 -1.55
C LEU A 426 -20.66 10.12 -2.39
N ALA A 427 -19.41 9.84 -2.02
CA ALA A 427 -18.66 8.67 -2.44
C ALA A 427 -18.42 7.76 -1.23
N GLN A 428 -18.85 6.51 -1.32
CA GLN A 428 -18.76 5.54 -0.23
C GLN A 428 -18.16 4.22 -0.72
N PHE A 429 -17.22 3.72 0.05
CA PHE A 429 -16.63 2.39 -0.10
C PHE A 429 -16.71 1.66 1.23
N ASN A 430 -17.50 0.60 1.29
CA ASN A 430 -17.82 -0.12 2.52
C ASN A 430 -18.28 0.87 3.61
N GLU A 431 -17.50 1.04 4.68
CA GLU A 431 -17.80 1.93 5.80
C GLU A 431 -17.26 3.36 5.63
N GLU A 432 -16.30 3.57 4.72
CA GLU A 432 -15.68 4.88 4.53
C GLU A 432 -16.55 5.76 3.61
N ARG A 433 -16.90 6.95 4.10
CA ARG A 433 -17.73 7.96 3.41
C ARG A 433 -16.94 9.24 3.20
N ILE A 434 -17.04 9.80 2.00
CA ILE A 434 -16.46 11.10 1.63
C ILE A 434 -17.53 11.90 0.91
N VAL A 435 -17.81 13.11 1.38
CA VAL A 435 -18.68 14.06 0.67
C VAL A 435 -17.80 15.13 0.01
N ALA A 436 -17.87 15.18 -1.31
CA ALA A 436 -17.12 16.13 -2.13
C ALA A 436 -18.06 17.16 -2.76
N ARG A 437 -17.51 18.30 -3.21
CA ARG A 437 -18.23 19.30 -4.02
C ARG A 437 -17.77 19.22 -5.46
N LEU A 438 -18.69 19.49 -6.38
CA LEU A 438 -18.43 19.53 -7.82
C LEU A 438 -17.88 20.88 -8.25
N TRP A 439 -16.77 20.85 -8.99
CA TRP A 439 -16.10 22.04 -9.54
C TRP A 439 -16.16 22.08 -11.08
N PRO A 440 -16.17 23.28 -11.69
CA PRO A 440 -16.41 23.44 -13.12
C PRO A 440 -15.26 22.97 -13.99
N VAL A 441 -15.56 22.06 -14.91
CA VAL A 441 -14.63 21.62 -15.96
C VAL A 441 -14.21 22.78 -16.86
N ALA A 442 -15.10 23.75 -17.09
CA ALA A 442 -14.82 24.95 -17.88
C ALA A 442 -13.69 25.81 -17.30
N GLU A 443 -13.40 25.71 -15.99
CA GLU A 443 -12.27 26.36 -15.34
C GLU A 443 -11.05 25.45 -15.19
N ASN A 444 -11.04 24.31 -15.88
CA ASN A 444 -10.02 23.27 -15.77
C ASN A 444 -9.86 22.76 -14.31
N ARG A 445 -10.99 22.59 -13.61
CA ARG A 445 -11.05 22.03 -12.25
C ARG A 445 -11.58 20.60 -12.26
N VAL A 446 -11.00 19.75 -11.42
CA VAL A 446 -11.41 18.35 -11.24
C VAL A 446 -11.60 18.06 -9.76
N SER A 447 -12.69 17.38 -9.42
CA SER A 447 -12.94 16.93 -8.05
C SER A 447 -12.44 15.49 -7.89
N VAL A 448 -11.84 15.18 -6.75
CA VAL A 448 -11.41 13.83 -6.40
C VAL A 448 -11.93 13.51 -5.00
N ALA A 449 -12.69 12.43 -4.85
CA ALA A 449 -12.93 11.84 -3.54
C ALA A 449 -11.92 10.71 -3.37
N GLU A 450 -10.94 10.86 -2.49
CA GLU A 450 -9.87 9.87 -2.30
C GLU A 450 -9.97 9.20 -0.94
N LEU A 451 -10.10 7.87 -0.94
CA LEU A 451 -10.13 7.09 0.30
C LEU A 451 -8.83 7.25 1.09
N THR A 452 -8.93 7.44 2.41
CA THR A 452 -7.80 7.54 3.35
C THR A 452 -7.49 6.21 4.03
N GLY A 453 -8.48 5.32 4.17
CA GLY A 453 -8.42 4.06 4.96
C GLY A 453 -7.41 3.01 4.54
#